data_AF-A0A1J6ICD1-F1
#
_entry.id   AF-A0A1J6ICD1-F1
#
_cell.length_a   1.000
_cell.length_b   1.000
_cell.length_c   1.000
_cell.angle_alpha   90.00
_cell.angle_beta   90.00
_cell.angle_gamma   90.00
#
_symmetry.space_group_name_H-M   'P 1'
#
loop_
_entity.id
_entity.type
_entity.pdbx_description
1 polymer ?
#
loop_
_entity_poly.entity_id
_entity_poly.type
_entity_poly.pdbx_seq_one_letter_code
_entity_poly.pdbx_strand_id
1 'polypeptide(L)'
;MATSSSSSLVLCLIISSLMAPSTSNPLSQVCIKSKNPRFCLEVFGLNPHRSPHALTQEALNLAVANASGTITKIDTFQDRTEDGNLKVIYSLCLNYYQAAVDVLKAAEEFLIQGQYSNVNTAGNIVDEDASNCESTFKNVPGNYVSTLTKDNENLGFFGSIIVAAADVLSNS
;
A
#
# COMPACT_ATOMS: atom_id res chain seq x y z
N MET A 1 31.98 15.02 -55.68
CA MET A 1 30.70 14.28 -55.59
C MET A 1 30.51 13.87 -54.14
N ALA A 2 29.54 14.51 -53.46
CA ALA A 2 28.96 14.00 -52.21
C ALA A 2 28.29 12.64 -52.51
N THR A 3 28.19 11.65 -51.62
CA THR A 3 27.55 11.71 -50.30
C THR A 3 27.99 10.50 -49.47
N SER A 4 28.49 10.72 -48.25
CA SER A 4 28.58 9.70 -47.19
C SER A 4 27.68 10.15 -46.05
N SER A 5 26.41 9.72 -46.07
CA SER A 5 25.44 10.06 -45.01
C SER A 5 24.35 9.02 -44.80
N SER A 6 24.50 7.80 -45.34
CA SER A 6 23.45 6.77 -45.24
C SER A 6 23.55 5.90 -43.98
N SER A 7 24.72 5.82 -43.34
CA SER A 7 24.96 4.90 -42.21
C SER A 7 24.43 5.43 -40.87
N SER A 8 24.53 6.74 -40.62
CA SER A 8 24.05 7.36 -39.37
C SER A 8 22.51 7.40 -39.27
N LEU A 9 21.80 7.51 -40.38
CA LEU A 9 20.33 7.54 -40.40
C LEU A 9 19.72 6.18 -40.05
N VAL A 10 20.33 5.08 -40.54
CA VAL A 10 19.87 3.72 -40.25
C VAL A 10 20.13 3.37 -38.77
N LEU A 11 21.27 3.80 -38.21
CA LEU A 11 21.59 3.55 -36.81
C LEU A 11 20.66 4.33 -35.85
N CYS A 12 20.28 5.58 -36.18
CA CYS A 12 19.30 6.33 -35.38
C CYS A 12 17.91 5.68 -35.39
N LEU A 13 17.45 5.16 -36.53
CA LEU A 13 16.12 4.51 -36.64
C LEU A 13 16.03 3.20 -35.84
N ILE A 14 17.13 2.46 -35.69
CA ILE A 14 17.16 1.23 -34.87
C ILE A 14 17.14 1.57 -33.37
N ILE A 15 17.77 2.67 -32.95
CA ILE A 15 17.72 3.12 -31.54
C ILE A 15 16.33 3.67 -31.19
N SER A 16 15.66 4.35 -32.12
CA SER A 16 14.29 4.85 -31.92
C SER A 16 13.24 3.73 -31.85
N SER A 17 13.45 2.59 -32.49
CA SER A 17 12.53 1.44 -32.42
C SER A 17 12.72 0.56 -31.18
N LEU A 18 13.85 0.68 -30.47
CA LEU A 18 14.04 0.08 -29.13
C LEU A 18 13.44 0.94 -27.99
N MET A 19 13.07 2.18 -28.28
CA MET A 19 12.29 3.04 -27.38
C MET A 19 10.80 2.87 -27.65
N ALA A 20 10.32 1.62 -27.73
CA ALA A 20 8.91 1.39 -27.47
C ALA A 20 8.71 1.73 -25.98
N PRO A 21 7.82 2.68 -25.60
CA PRO A 21 7.40 2.74 -24.22
C PRO A 21 6.87 1.34 -23.92
N SER A 22 7.50 0.62 -23.00
CA SER A 22 6.82 -0.54 -22.45
C SER A 22 5.52 0.05 -21.92
N THR A 23 4.39 -0.33 -22.51
CA THR A 23 3.08 -0.05 -21.93
C THR A 23 3.02 -0.94 -20.70
N SER A 24 3.82 -0.61 -19.68
CA SER A 24 4.00 -1.43 -18.51
C SER A 24 2.65 -1.44 -17.82
N ASN A 25 2.05 -2.62 -17.80
CA ASN A 25 0.80 -2.90 -17.11
C ASN A 25 0.81 -2.19 -15.73
N PRO A 26 -0.09 -1.24 -15.47
CA PRO A 26 -0.15 -0.51 -14.21
C PRO A 26 -0.13 -1.42 -12.99
N LEU A 27 -0.83 -2.56 -13.03
CA LEU A 27 -0.82 -3.56 -11.96
C LEU A 27 0.59 -4.08 -11.68
N SER A 28 1.36 -4.38 -12.72
CA SER A 28 2.75 -4.85 -12.57
C SER A 28 3.63 -3.75 -11.95
N GLN A 29 3.48 -2.51 -12.40
CA GLN A 29 4.22 -1.37 -11.86
C GLN A 29 3.93 -1.12 -10.38
N VAL A 30 2.66 -1.23 -9.97
CA VAL A 30 2.27 -1.09 -8.57
C VAL A 30 2.84 -2.26 -7.75
N CYS A 31 2.60 -3.50 -8.17
CA CYS A 31 2.98 -4.64 -7.35
C CYS A 31 4.49 -4.84 -7.21
N ILE A 32 5.31 -4.53 -8.24
CA ILE A 32 6.77 -4.62 -8.13
C ILE A 32 7.35 -3.57 -7.18
N LYS A 33 6.68 -2.42 -7.02
CA LYS A 33 7.07 -1.35 -6.10
C LYS A 33 6.55 -1.56 -4.67
N SER A 34 5.55 -2.42 -4.47
CA SER A 34 5.04 -2.76 -3.14
C SER A 34 6.03 -3.64 -2.37
N LYS A 35 6.01 -3.55 -1.03
CA LYS A 35 6.83 -4.40 -0.13
C LYS A 35 6.59 -5.89 -0.32
N ASN A 36 5.39 -6.28 -0.77
CA ASN A 36 5.03 -7.67 -0.99
C ASN A 36 4.28 -7.85 -2.33
N PRO A 37 5.01 -8.09 -3.44
CA PRO A 37 4.42 -8.23 -4.77
C PRO A 37 3.40 -9.36 -4.87
N ARG A 38 3.60 -10.47 -4.14
CA ARG A 38 2.65 -11.60 -4.14
C ARG A 38 1.33 -11.19 -3.50
N PHE A 39 1.38 -10.59 -2.31
CA PHE A 39 0.19 -10.08 -1.63
C PHE A 39 -0.53 -9.03 -2.49
N CYS A 40 0.21 -8.13 -3.14
CA CYS A 40 -0.39 -7.15 -4.06
C CYS A 40 -1.16 -7.81 -5.22
N LEU A 41 -0.58 -8.85 -5.84
CA LEU A 41 -1.26 -9.60 -6.89
C LEU A 41 -2.47 -10.39 -6.38
N GLU A 42 -2.44 -10.86 -5.13
CA GLU A 42 -3.59 -11.52 -4.48
C GLU A 42 -4.72 -10.52 -4.20
N VAL A 43 -4.39 -9.34 -3.67
CA VAL A 43 -5.31 -8.23 -3.40
C VAL A 43 -6.07 -7.82 -4.65
N PHE A 44 -5.34 -7.63 -5.75
CA PHE A 44 -5.91 -7.16 -7.00
C PHE A 44 -6.47 -8.31 -7.86
N GLY A 45 -5.93 -9.52 -7.74
CA GLY A 45 -6.14 -10.55 -8.75
C GLY A 45 -5.46 -10.21 -10.08
N LEU A 46 -5.49 -11.17 -11.00
CA LEU A 46 -4.81 -11.07 -12.30
C LEU A 46 -5.71 -10.36 -13.33
N ASN A 47 -5.89 -9.04 -13.19
CA ASN A 47 -6.52 -8.22 -14.23
C ASN A 47 -5.61 -7.05 -14.65
N PRO A 48 -4.90 -7.16 -15.80
CA PRO A 48 -3.90 -6.18 -16.22
C PRO A 48 -4.49 -4.89 -16.81
N HIS A 49 -5.81 -4.80 -16.99
CA HIS A 49 -6.43 -3.69 -17.71
C HIS A 49 -6.99 -2.58 -16.82
N ARG A 50 -6.65 -2.57 -15.52
CA ARG A 50 -7.10 -1.51 -14.61
C ARG A 50 -6.21 -0.27 -14.70
N SER A 51 -6.84 0.90 -14.71
CA SER A 51 -6.14 2.18 -14.64
C SER A 51 -5.42 2.34 -13.29
N PRO A 52 -4.33 3.11 -13.22
CA PRO A 52 -3.68 3.44 -11.94
C PRO A 52 -4.66 4.00 -10.91
N HIS A 53 -5.61 4.84 -11.34
CA HIS A 53 -6.64 5.39 -10.46
C HIS A 53 -7.55 4.30 -9.88
N ALA A 54 -8.03 3.36 -10.72
CA ALA A 54 -8.88 2.27 -10.27
C ALA A 54 -8.13 1.35 -9.28
N LEU A 55 -6.87 1.04 -9.54
CA LEU A 55 -6.01 0.28 -8.62
C LEU A 55 -5.82 1.00 -7.29
N THR A 56 -5.60 2.31 -7.30
CA THR A 56 -5.42 3.11 -6.08
C THR A 56 -6.70 3.14 -5.26
N GLN A 57 -7.85 3.40 -5.88
CA GLN A 57 -9.14 3.39 -5.20
C GLN A 57 -9.44 2.01 -4.57
N GLU A 58 -9.18 0.93 -5.30
CA GLU A 58 -9.40 -0.42 -4.79
C GLU A 58 -8.46 -0.77 -3.63
N ALA A 59 -7.19 -0.36 -3.68
CA ALA A 59 -6.27 -0.52 -2.57
C ALA A 59 -6.74 0.21 -1.30
N LEU A 60 -7.22 1.46 -1.45
CA LEU A 60 -7.79 2.24 -0.34
C LEU A 60 -9.00 1.52 0.27
N ASN A 61 -9.97 1.11 -0.55
CA ASN A 61 -11.17 0.44 -0.09
C ASN A 61 -10.86 -0.87 0.65
N LEU A 62 -9.93 -1.68 0.11
CA LEU A 62 -9.53 -2.94 0.72
C LEU A 62 -8.73 -2.73 2.01
N ALA A 63 -7.91 -1.68 2.09
CA ALA A 63 -7.22 -1.30 3.31
C ALA A 63 -8.22 -0.87 4.41
N VAL A 64 -9.24 -0.08 4.07
CA VAL A 64 -10.30 0.33 5.02
C VAL A 64 -11.05 -0.90 5.54
N ALA A 65 -11.43 -1.82 4.64
CA ALA A 65 -12.12 -3.04 5.01
C ALA A 65 -11.24 -3.94 5.91
N ASN A 66 -9.96 -4.08 5.58
CA ASN A 66 -9.00 -4.84 6.39
C ASN A 66 -8.83 -4.22 7.78
N ALA A 67 -8.57 -2.91 7.87
CA ALA A 67 -8.39 -2.22 9.14
C ALA A 67 -9.65 -2.28 10.01
N SER A 68 -10.83 -2.06 9.43
CA SER A 68 -12.12 -2.13 10.15
C SER A 68 -12.42 -3.55 10.65
N GLY A 69 -12.08 -4.58 9.86
CA GLY A 69 -12.17 -5.97 10.28
C GLY A 69 -11.25 -6.27 11.45
N THR A 70 -10.03 -5.73 11.45
CA THR A 70 -9.09 -5.89 12.55
C THR A 70 -9.53 -5.14 13.81
N ILE A 71 -10.13 -3.95 13.71
CA ILE A 71 -10.75 -3.25 14.85
C ILE A 71 -11.74 -4.17 15.56
N THR A 72 -12.67 -4.77 14.81
CA THR A 72 -13.68 -5.70 15.36
C THR A 72 -13.03 -6.91 16.06
N LYS A 73 -11.92 -7.40 15.52
CA LYS A 73 -11.14 -8.49 16.11
C LYS A 73 -10.45 -8.05 17.40
N ILE A 74 -9.86 -6.86 17.43
CA ILE A 74 -9.21 -6.29 18.62
C ILE A 74 -10.22 -6.09 19.74
N ASP A 75 -11.39 -5.50 19.46
CA ASP A 75 -12.47 -5.35 20.43
C ASP A 75 -12.85 -6.69 21.06
N THR A 76 -13.01 -7.73 20.21
CA THR A 76 -13.31 -9.09 20.68
C THR A 76 -12.22 -9.65 21.60
N PHE A 77 -10.94 -9.39 21.30
CA PHE A 77 -9.83 -9.84 22.15
C PHE A 77 -9.75 -9.07 23.46
N GLN A 78 -10.03 -7.78 23.42
CA GLN A 78 -10.05 -6.91 24.58
C GLN A 78 -11.16 -7.28 25.57
N ASP A 79 -12.35 -7.61 25.07
CA ASP A 79 -13.48 -8.03 25.89
C ASP A 79 -13.26 -9.39 26.57
N ARG A 80 -12.48 -10.27 25.95
CA ARG A 80 -12.26 -11.64 26.42
C ARG A 80 -11.07 -11.80 27.36
N THR A 81 -10.15 -10.83 27.39
CA THR A 81 -8.95 -10.93 28.23
C THR A 81 -9.20 -10.39 29.63
N GLU A 82 -8.69 -11.09 30.64
CA GLU A 82 -8.65 -10.59 32.02
C GLU A 82 -7.30 -9.92 32.35
N ASP A 83 -6.29 -10.09 31.49
CA ASP A 83 -4.97 -9.50 31.65
C ASP A 83 -5.02 -7.98 31.36
N GLY A 84 -4.72 -7.18 32.39
CA GLY A 84 -4.73 -5.72 32.31
C GLY A 84 -3.72 -5.14 31.33
N ASN A 85 -2.55 -5.77 31.14
CA ASN A 85 -1.57 -5.32 30.16
C ASN A 85 -2.05 -5.64 28.74
N LEU A 86 -2.66 -6.80 28.51
CA LEU A 86 -3.29 -7.10 27.22
C LEU A 86 -4.42 -6.11 26.89
N LYS A 87 -5.22 -5.68 27.88
CA LYS A 87 -6.22 -4.62 27.67
C LYS A 87 -5.58 -3.31 27.21
N VAL A 88 -4.47 -2.91 27.83
CA VAL A 88 -3.71 -1.71 27.43
C VAL A 88 -3.17 -1.85 26.00
N ILE A 89 -2.57 -3.01 25.67
CA ILE A 89 -2.05 -3.30 24.33
C ILE A 89 -3.17 -3.17 23.28
N TYR A 90 -4.32 -3.81 23.51
CA TYR A 90 -5.45 -3.77 22.59
C TYR A 90 -6.03 -2.35 22.45
N SER A 91 -6.18 -1.59 23.54
CA SER A 91 -6.60 -0.18 23.47
C SER A 91 -5.66 0.69 22.62
N LEU A 92 -4.34 0.49 22.73
CA LEU A 92 -3.37 1.22 21.91
C LEU A 92 -3.47 0.81 20.43
N CYS A 93 -3.60 -0.49 20.16
CA CYS A 93 -3.84 -0.97 18.80
C CYS A 93 -5.14 -0.43 18.20
N LEU A 94 -6.23 -0.33 18.96
CA LEU A 94 -7.47 0.30 18.50
C LEU A 94 -7.23 1.74 18.05
N ASN A 95 -6.45 2.51 18.80
CA ASN A 95 -6.13 3.89 18.43
C ASN A 95 -5.37 3.96 17.09
N TYR A 96 -4.35 3.11 16.90
CA TYR A 96 -3.59 3.07 15.64
C TYR A 96 -4.47 2.62 14.47
N TYR A 97 -5.30 1.60 14.63
CA TYR A 97 -6.20 1.15 13.56
C TYR A 97 -7.29 2.16 13.23
N GLN A 98 -7.83 2.86 14.23
CA GLN A 98 -8.80 3.93 14.01
C GLN A 98 -8.16 5.10 13.26
N ALA A 99 -6.94 5.50 13.65
CA ALA A 99 -6.17 6.52 12.94
C ALA A 99 -5.90 6.10 11.49
N ALA A 100 -5.49 4.85 11.25
CA ALA A 100 -5.29 4.32 9.91
C ALA A 100 -6.58 4.39 9.07
N VAL A 101 -7.74 4.02 9.62
CA VAL A 101 -9.04 4.12 8.94
C VAL A 101 -9.37 5.58 8.57
N ASP A 102 -9.14 6.52 9.49
CA ASP A 102 -9.44 7.93 9.26
C ASP A 102 -8.53 8.53 8.17
N VAL A 103 -7.24 8.17 8.20
CA VAL A 103 -6.25 8.54 7.17
C VAL A 103 -6.60 7.96 5.81
N LEU A 104 -7.03 6.69 5.75
CA LEU A 104 -7.44 6.04 4.51
C LEU A 104 -8.67 6.72 3.89
N LYS A 105 -9.67 7.08 4.70
CA LYS A 105 -10.85 7.83 4.24
C LYS A 105 -10.46 9.21 3.70
N ALA A 106 -9.57 9.92 4.37
CA ALA A 106 -9.04 11.19 3.86
C ALA A 106 -8.28 11.01 2.53
N ALA A 107 -7.56 9.90 2.36
CA ALA A 107 -6.85 9.58 1.13
C ALA A 107 -7.77 9.37 -0.08
N GLU A 108 -9.02 8.94 0.12
CA GLU A 108 -10.02 8.89 -0.96
C GLU A 108 -10.33 10.30 -1.49
N GLU A 109 -10.47 11.29 -0.61
CA GLU A 109 -10.68 12.68 -1.01
C GLU A 109 -9.43 13.24 -1.72
N PHE A 110 -8.23 12.92 -1.23
CA PHE A 110 -6.98 13.31 -1.89
C PHE A 110 -6.85 12.70 -3.29
N LEU A 111 -7.26 11.44 -3.47
CA LEU A 111 -7.28 10.78 -4.77
C LEU A 111 -8.20 11.52 -5.76
N ILE A 112 -9.43 11.86 -5.33
CA ILE A 112 -10.41 12.60 -6.14
C ILE A 112 -9.86 13.98 -6.55
N GLN A 113 -9.14 14.65 -5.64
CA GLN A 113 -8.55 15.97 -5.87
C GLN A 113 -7.24 15.93 -6.66
N GLY A 114 -6.74 14.75 -7.05
CA GLY A 114 -5.45 14.61 -7.74
C GLY A 114 -4.24 14.86 -6.83
N GLN A 115 -4.41 14.85 -5.52
CA GLN A 115 -3.36 15.09 -4.53
C GLN A 115 -2.58 13.80 -4.22
N TYR A 116 -1.95 13.21 -5.23
CA TYR A 116 -1.32 11.89 -5.12
C TYR A 116 -0.16 11.84 -4.11
N SER A 117 0.54 12.95 -3.87
CA SER A 117 1.53 13.04 -2.79
C SER A 117 0.90 12.80 -1.42
N ASN A 118 -0.32 13.31 -1.19
CA ASN A 118 -1.03 13.10 0.07
C ASN A 118 -1.54 11.65 0.19
N VAL A 119 -1.95 11.04 -0.92
CA VAL A 119 -2.29 9.59 -0.96
C VAL A 119 -1.05 8.74 -0.63
N ASN A 120 0.12 9.08 -1.17
CA ASN A 120 1.38 8.42 -0.84
C ASN A 120 1.69 8.55 0.67
N THR A 121 1.63 9.76 1.22
CA THR A 121 1.83 10.00 2.66
C THR A 121 0.87 9.19 3.51
N ALA A 122 -0.41 9.12 3.13
CA ALA A 122 -1.40 8.30 3.83
C ALA A 122 -1.01 6.82 3.87
N GLY A 123 -0.52 6.26 2.75
CA GLY A 123 -0.03 4.88 2.71
C GLY A 123 1.14 4.61 3.65
N ASN A 124 2.07 5.56 3.80
CA ASN A 124 3.17 5.45 4.77
C ASN A 124 2.67 5.49 6.22
N ILE A 125 1.72 6.37 6.54
CA ILE A 125 1.12 6.45 7.88
C ILE A 125 0.43 5.14 8.25
N VAL A 126 -0.34 4.55 7.32
CA VAL A 126 -1.02 3.26 7.54
C VAL A 126 -0.03 2.13 7.85
N ASP A 127 1.09 2.10 7.15
CA ASP A 127 2.16 1.13 7.39
C ASP A 127 2.88 1.36 8.73
N GLU A 128 3.08 2.62 9.11
CA GLU A 128 3.63 3.00 10.42
C GLU A 128 2.68 2.61 11.57
N ASP A 129 1.37 2.90 11.45
CA ASP A 129 0.36 2.56 12.46
C ASP A 129 0.27 1.05 12.68
N ALA A 130 0.35 0.26 11.61
CA ALA A 130 0.38 -1.20 11.70
C ALA A 130 1.63 -1.69 12.47
N SER A 131 2.80 -1.13 12.17
CA SER A 131 4.06 -1.41 12.86
C SER A 131 4.04 -0.99 14.34
N ASN A 132 3.39 0.14 14.65
CA ASN A 132 3.26 0.66 16.00
C ASN A 132 2.34 -0.22 16.87
N CYS A 133 1.23 -0.72 16.31
CA CYS A 133 0.43 -1.73 17.00
C CYS A 133 1.24 -3.00 17.30
N GLU A 134 1.98 -3.54 16.31
CA GLU A 134 2.81 -4.73 16.53
C GLU A 134 3.88 -4.51 17.61
N SER A 135 4.50 -3.34 17.63
CA SER A 135 5.53 -2.99 18.61
C SER A 135 4.98 -2.86 20.04
N THR A 136 3.69 -2.56 20.18
CA THR A 136 3.04 -2.40 21.49
C THR A 136 3.08 -3.70 22.32
N PHE A 137 2.99 -4.87 21.68
CA PHE A 137 3.10 -6.17 22.36
C PHE A 137 4.47 -6.41 23.01
N LYS A 138 5.52 -5.78 22.49
CA LYS A 138 6.90 -5.87 23.02
C LYS A 138 7.20 -4.76 24.03
N ASN A 139 6.60 -3.59 23.84
CA ASN A 139 6.88 -2.40 24.64
C ASN A 139 6.15 -2.40 25.99
N VAL A 140 4.99 -3.05 26.08
CA VAL A 140 4.29 -3.22 27.35
C VAL A 140 4.97 -4.34 28.16
N PRO A 141 5.24 -4.13 29.48
CA PRO A 141 5.88 -5.12 30.32
C PRO A 141 5.17 -6.47 30.28
N GLY A 142 5.93 -7.55 30.02
CA GLY A 142 5.39 -8.91 29.90
C GLY A 142 5.88 -9.66 28.66
N ASN A 143 6.46 -8.96 27.67
CA ASN A 143 6.99 -9.53 26.44
C ASN A 143 5.98 -10.44 25.72
N TYR A 144 4.82 -9.86 25.40
CA TYR A 144 3.71 -10.59 24.81
C TYR A 144 4.02 -10.97 23.37
N VAL A 145 3.61 -12.18 22.97
CA VAL A 145 3.56 -12.56 21.56
C VAL A 145 2.32 -11.93 20.96
N SER A 146 2.49 -11.20 19.85
CA SER A 146 1.38 -10.53 19.18
C SER A 146 0.37 -11.54 18.63
N THR A 147 -0.89 -11.37 19.01
CA THR A 147 -2.04 -12.10 18.47
C THR A 147 -2.54 -11.48 17.15
N LEU A 148 -1.89 -10.40 16.71
CA LEU A 148 -2.27 -9.57 15.57
C LEU A 148 -1.16 -9.48 14.51
N THR A 149 -0.05 -10.22 14.64
CA THR A 149 1.10 -10.12 13.72
C THR A 149 0.67 -10.19 12.26
N LYS A 150 -0.19 -11.14 11.90
CA LYS A 150 -0.63 -11.28 10.51
C LYS A 150 -1.53 -10.13 10.05
N ASP A 151 -2.37 -9.61 10.93
CA ASP A 151 -3.25 -8.48 10.62
C ASP A 151 -2.43 -7.20 10.44
N ASN A 152 -1.45 -6.97 11.31
CA ASN A 152 -0.50 -5.85 11.24
C ASN A 152 0.36 -5.92 9.97
N GLU A 153 0.89 -7.10 9.62
CA GLU A 153 1.61 -7.29 8.36
C GLU A 153 0.73 -6.98 7.14
N ASN A 154 -0.51 -7.46 7.14
CA ASN A 154 -1.41 -7.24 6.01
C ASN A 154 -1.74 -5.75 5.86
N LEU A 155 -2.03 -5.03 6.96
CA LEU A 155 -2.28 -3.59 6.90
C LEU A 155 -1.04 -2.83 6.42
N GLY A 156 0.17 -3.21 6.87
CA GLY A 156 1.42 -2.64 6.35
C GLY A 156 1.65 -2.91 4.87
N PHE A 157 1.29 -4.10 4.38
CA PHE A 157 1.32 -4.38 2.94
C PHE A 157 0.31 -3.54 2.17
N PHE A 158 -0.90 -3.32 2.70
CA PHE A 158 -1.86 -2.39 2.10
C PHE A 158 -1.31 -0.96 2.03
N GLY A 159 -0.75 -0.44 3.12
CA GLY A 159 -0.09 0.87 3.14
C GLY A 159 0.97 1.00 2.06
N SER A 160 1.83 -0.02 1.92
CA SER A 160 2.84 -0.05 0.85
C SER A 160 2.26 -0.15 -0.57
N ILE A 161 1.16 -0.88 -0.78
CA ILE A 161 0.47 -0.91 -2.08
C ILE A 161 -0.06 0.47 -2.43
N ILE A 162 -0.64 1.20 -1.46
CA ILE A 162 -1.16 2.56 -1.65
C ILE A 162 -0.03 3.52 -2.06
N VAL A 163 1.11 3.47 -1.37
CA VAL A 163 2.33 4.24 -1.73
C VAL A 163 2.72 3.96 -3.18
N ALA A 164 2.85 2.68 -3.55
CA ALA A 164 3.24 2.28 -4.89
C ALA A 164 2.22 2.72 -5.97
N ALA A 165 0.92 2.64 -5.66
CA ALA A 165 -0.15 3.05 -6.55
C ALA A 165 -0.17 4.58 -6.77
N ALA A 166 0.01 5.36 -5.70
CA ALA A 166 0.15 6.80 -5.75
C ALA A 166 1.39 7.25 -6.55
N ASP A 167 2.50 6.53 -6.44
CA ASP A 167 3.69 6.79 -7.24
C ASP A 167 3.46 6.52 -8.73
N VAL A 168 2.76 5.45 -9.07
CA VAL A 168 2.41 5.17 -10.48
C VAL A 168 1.49 6.28 -11.01
N LEU A 169 0.48 6.70 -10.23
CA LEU A 169 -0.40 7.82 -10.58
C LEU A 169 0.34 9.13 -10.81
N SER A 170 1.30 9.47 -9.94
CA SER A 170 2.08 10.72 -10.03
C SER A 170 2.98 10.77 -11.27
N ASN A 171 3.30 9.62 -11.86
CA ASN A 171 4.14 9.48 -13.04
C ASN A 171 3.34 9.16 -14.32
N SER A 172 2.00 9.18 -14.26
CA SER A 172 1.09 8.86 -15.39
C SER A 172 0.68 10.09 -16.20
#